data_AF-A0A352IY14-F1
#
_entry.id   AF-A0A352IY14-F1
#
_cell.length_a   1.000
_cell.length_b   1.000
_cell.length_c   1.000
_cell.angle_alpha   90.00
_cell.angle_beta   90.00
_cell.angle_gamma   90.00
#
_symmetry.space_group_name_H-M   'P 1'
#
loop_
_entity.id
_entity.type
_entity.pdbx_description
1 polymer ?
#
loop_
_entity_poly.entity_id
_entity_poly.type
_entity_poly.pdbx_seq_one_letter_code
_entity_poly.pdbx_strand_id
1 'polypeptide(L)' 'IELLPAFEFPWHKEARSGFRSRWFEQFPDADKDTPIYQDVTHGITPPGIEYYLPLFFDETATLFDYLPGATHVFTAD' A
#
# COMPACT_ATOMS: atom_id res chain seq x y z
N ILE A 1 -23.02 14.74 -2.37
CA ILE A 1 -22.46 13.37 -2.34
C ILE A 1 -20.97 13.52 -2.14
N GLU A 2 -20.39 12.77 -1.21
CA GLU A 2 -18.95 12.69 -0.98
C GLU A 2 -18.46 11.38 -1.58
N LEU A 3 -17.39 11.44 -2.37
CA LEU A 3 -16.79 10.27 -3.02
C LEU A 3 -15.44 10.01 -2.37
N LEU A 4 -15.25 8.77 -1.92
CA LEU A 4 -13.98 8.28 -1.42
C LEU A 4 -13.16 7.65 -2.55
N PRO A 5 -11.84 7.50 -2.37
CA PRO A 5 -10.99 6.78 -3.31
C PRO A 5 -11.45 5.34 -3.54
N ALA A 6 -11.10 4.78 -4.71
CA ALA A 6 -11.45 3.40 -5.06
C ALA A 6 -10.66 2.33 -4.29
N PHE A 7 -9.50 2.71 -3.71
CA PHE A 7 -8.58 1.83 -3.01
C PHE A 7 -7.99 2.53 -1.78
N GLU A 8 -7.40 1.76 -0.87
CA GLU A 8 -6.65 2.26 0.29
C GLU A 8 -5.25 2.79 -0.07
N PHE A 9 -4.85 2.67 -1.34
CA PHE A 9 -3.58 3.15 -1.89
C PHE A 9 -3.80 3.98 -3.16
N PRO A 10 -2.89 4.92 -3.48
CA PRO A 10 -2.96 5.67 -4.73
C PRO A 10 -2.64 4.79 -5.94
N TRP A 11 -3.37 4.97 -7.05
CA TRP A 11 -3.19 4.16 -8.28
C TRP A 11 -2.73 4.96 -9.52
N HIS A 12 -2.38 6.22 -9.34
CA HIS A 12 -1.84 7.04 -10.43
C HIS A 12 -0.39 6.62 -10.80
N LYS A 13 0.14 7.19 -11.90
CA LYS A 13 1.42 6.77 -12.48
C LYS A 13 2.59 6.92 -11.51
N GLU A 14 2.61 8.00 -10.74
CA GLU A 14 3.66 8.34 -9.80
C GLU A 14 3.66 7.35 -8.62
N ALA A 15 2.49 6.96 -8.13
CA ALA A 15 2.35 5.95 -7.08
C ALA A 15 2.86 4.58 -7.53
N ARG A 16 2.50 4.13 -8.75
CA ARG A 16 3.02 2.89 -9.33
C ARG A 16 4.53 2.96 -9.59
N SER A 17 5.06 4.14 -9.89
CA SER A 17 6.51 4.32 -9.99
C SER A 17 7.19 4.20 -8.62
N GLY A 18 6.62 4.83 -7.58
CA GLY A 18 7.11 4.72 -6.21
C GLY A 18 7.10 3.28 -5.69
N PHE A 19 6.01 2.55 -5.95
CA PHE A 19 5.92 1.12 -5.66
C PHE A 19 7.09 0.33 -6.25
N ARG A 20 7.40 0.53 -7.54
CA ARG A 20 8.49 -0.19 -8.22
C ARG A 20 9.87 0.18 -7.71
N SER A 21 10.08 1.44 -7.32
CA SER A 21 11.32 1.86 -6.67
C SER A 21 11.50 1.17 -5.32
N ARG A 22 10.48 1.22 -4.45
CA ARG A 22 10.51 0.61 -3.12
C ARG A 22 10.49 -0.93 -3.15
N TRP A 23 9.99 -1.53 -4.24
CA TRP A 23 9.98 -2.99 -4.41
C TRP A 23 11.38 -3.60 -4.28
N PHE A 24 12.38 -3.06 -4.99
CA PHE A 24 13.75 -3.59 -4.93
C PHE A 24 14.50 -3.15 -3.67
N GLU A 25 14.05 -2.09 -3.00
CA GLU A 25 14.56 -1.72 -1.67
C GLU A 25 14.12 -2.75 -0.62
N GLN A 26 12.84 -3.16 -0.67
CA GLN A 26 12.27 -4.14 0.25
C GLN A 26 12.68 -5.58 -0.10
N PHE A 27 12.85 -5.90 -1.38
CA PHE A 27 13.19 -7.23 -1.88
C PHE A 27 14.43 -7.16 -2.80
N PRO A 28 15.65 -7.07 -2.24
CA PRO A 28 16.88 -6.87 -3.03
C PRO A 28 17.17 -7.94 -4.08
N ASP A 29 16.75 -9.18 -3.83
CA ASP A 29 16.96 -10.33 -4.72
C ASP A 29 15.72 -10.67 -5.57
N ALA A 30 14.71 -9.81 -5.59
CA ALA A 30 13.50 -10.07 -6.37
C ALA A 30 13.75 -9.99 -7.88
N ASP A 31 13.10 -10.88 -8.62
CA ASP A 31 13.11 -10.86 -10.08
C ASP A 31 12.14 -9.79 -10.59
N LYS A 32 12.53 -9.09 -11.66
CA LYS A 32 11.65 -8.21 -12.43
C LYS A 32 10.49 -8.98 -13.03
N ASP A 33 10.62 -10.27 -13.30
CA ASP A 33 9.56 -11.11 -13.85
C ASP A 33 8.52 -11.57 -12.82
N THR A 34 8.63 -11.11 -11.56
CA THR A 34 7.62 -11.38 -10.52
C THR A 34 6.24 -10.85 -10.95
N PRO A 35 5.17 -11.66 -10.90
CA PRO A 35 3.84 -11.27 -11.39
C PRO A 35 3.32 -9.95 -10.82
N ILE A 36 3.44 -9.73 -9.51
CA ILE A 36 2.99 -8.48 -8.85
C ILE A 36 3.71 -7.25 -9.44
N TYR A 37 5.03 -7.34 -9.61
CA TYR A 37 5.82 -6.24 -10.14
C TYR A 37 5.46 -5.94 -11.61
N GLN A 38 5.26 -6.97 -12.43
CA GLN A 38 4.87 -6.84 -13.83
C GLN A 38 3.47 -6.25 -13.99
N ASP A 39 2.51 -6.72 -13.21
CA ASP A 39 1.14 -6.20 -13.24
C ASP A 39 1.09 -4.72 -12.84
N VAL A 40 1.77 -4.33 -11.76
CA VAL A 40 1.90 -2.90 -11.37
C VAL A 40 2.58 -2.07 -12.47
N THR A 41 3.62 -2.63 -13.11
CA THR A 41 4.31 -1.99 -14.24
C THR A 41 3.36 -1.76 -15.41
N HIS A 42 2.49 -2.73 -15.71
CA HIS A 42 1.48 -2.64 -16.78
C HIS A 42 0.21 -1.89 -16.36
N GLY A 43 0.07 -1.51 -15.09
CA GLY A 43 -1.11 -0.80 -14.58
C GLY A 43 -2.33 -1.69 -14.35
N ILE A 44 -2.10 -2.99 -14.23
CA ILE A 44 -3.08 -3.98 -13.83
C ILE A 44 -3.05 -4.04 -12.31
N THR A 45 -4.21 -3.97 -11.65
CA THR A 45 -4.31 -4.13 -10.19
C THR A 45 -4.23 -5.63 -9.87
N PRO A 46 -3.11 -6.14 -9.35
CA PRO A 46 -2.97 -7.57 -9.08
C PRO A 46 -3.90 -7.98 -7.91
N PRO A 47 -4.42 -9.20 -7.90
CA PRO A 47 -5.14 -9.71 -6.74
C PRO A 47 -4.20 -9.80 -5.52
N GLY A 48 -4.65 -9.28 -4.37
CA GLY A 48 -3.87 -9.29 -3.13
C GLY A 48 -2.78 -8.21 -3.07
N ILE A 49 -2.84 -7.18 -3.92
CA ILE A 49 -1.91 -6.04 -3.89
C ILE A 49 -1.92 -5.30 -2.54
N GLU A 50 -3.00 -5.44 -1.78
CA GLU A 50 -3.17 -4.88 -0.43
C GLU A 50 -2.11 -5.40 0.56
N TYR A 51 -1.58 -6.61 0.37
CA TYR A 51 -0.47 -7.13 1.19
C TYR A 51 0.84 -6.35 0.99
N TYR A 52 0.93 -5.54 -0.07
CA TYR A 52 2.06 -4.69 -0.39
C TYR A 52 1.72 -3.19 -0.25
N LEU A 53 0.63 -2.87 0.46
CA LEU A 53 0.18 -1.49 0.71
C LEU A 53 1.33 -0.55 1.15
N PRO A 54 2.26 -0.96 2.05
CA PRO A 54 3.35 -0.07 2.46
C PRO A 54 4.24 0.41 1.31
N LEU A 55 4.37 -0.33 0.22
CA LEU A 55 5.22 0.06 -0.91
C LEU A 55 4.65 1.26 -1.71
N PHE A 56 3.37 1.59 -1.54
CA PHE A 56 2.75 2.75 -2.19
C PHE A 56 3.03 4.07 -1.46
N PHE A 57 3.53 4.04 -0.22
CA PHE A 57 3.74 5.20 0.63
C PHE A 57 5.18 5.26 1.14
N ASP A 58 5.62 6.43 1.62
CA ASP A 58 6.88 6.54 2.36
C ASP A 58 6.72 6.04 3.80
N GLU A 59 5.54 6.25 4.39
CA GLU A 59 5.17 5.80 5.72
C GLU A 59 3.68 5.44 5.74
N THR A 60 3.33 4.35 6.43
CA THR A 60 1.94 3.94 6.65
C THR A 60 1.49 4.33 8.05
N ALA A 61 0.29 4.90 8.14
CA ALA A 61 -0.36 5.11 9.42
C ALA A 61 -0.89 3.78 10.01
N THR A 62 -0.98 3.74 11.32
CA THR A 62 -1.71 2.73 12.08
C THR A 62 -3.15 3.17 12.31
N LEU A 63 -4.02 2.25 12.71
CA LEU A 63 -5.39 2.59 13.10
C LEU A 63 -5.43 3.60 14.26
N PHE A 64 -4.47 3.54 15.18
CA PHE A 64 -4.44 4.37 16.38
C PHE A 64 -4.17 5.85 16.08
N ASP A 65 -3.49 6.15 14.96
CA ASP A 65 -3.22 7.53 14.53
C ASP A 65 -4.49 8.30 14.19
N TYR A 66 -5.60 7.60 13.95
CA TYR A 66 -6.91 8.18 13.64
C TYR A 66 -7.84 8.27 14.84
N LEU A 67 -7.47 7.73 16.01
CA LEU A 67 -8.32 7.79 17.19
C LEU A 67 -8.27 9.17 17.85
N PRO A 68 -9.42 9.74 18.28
CA PRO A 68 -9.42 10.94 19.12
C PRO A 68 -8.58 10.74 20.39
N GLY A 69 -7.93 11.79 20.87
CA GLY A 69 -6.99 11.70 22.00
C GLY A 69 -7.59 11.23 23.34
N ALA A 70 -8.92 11.21 23.48
CA ALA A 70 -9.62 10.70 24.65
C ALA A 70 -10.24 9.30 24.44
N THR A 71 -9.78 8.55 23.44
CA THR A 71 -10.27 7.20 23.16
C THR A 71 -9.82 6.21 24.24
N HIS A 72 -10.76 5.45 24.80
CA HIS A 72 -10.46 4.35 25.72
C HIS A 72 -10.45 3.01 24.95
N VAL A 73 -9.38 2.24 25.10
CA VAL A 73 -9.21 0.91 24.49
C VAL A 73 -9.44 -0.16 25.55
N PHE A 74 -10.25 -1.17 25.23
CA PHE A 74 -10.51 -2.33 26.08
C PHE A 74 -10.10 -3.60 25.33
N THR A 75 -9.42 -4.52 26.00
CA THR A 75 -9.04 -5.83 25.47
C THR A 75 -9.58 -6.92 26.39
N ALA A 76 -9.97 -8.07 25.84
CA ALA A 76 -10.20 -9.27 26.63
C ALA A 76 -8.87 -10.02 26.76
N ASP A 77 -8.55 -10.44 27.98
CA ASP A 77 -7.49 -11.43 28.22
C ASP A 77 -7.91 -12.81 27.68
#